data_AF-A0A829N9C6-F1
#
_entry.id   AF-A0A829N9C6-F1
#
_cell.length_a   1.000
_cell.length_b   1.000
_cell.length_c   1.000
_cell.angle_alpha   90.00
_cell.angle_beta   90.00
_cell.angle_gamma   90.00
#
_symmetry.space_group_name_H-M   'P 1'
#
loop_
_entity.id
_entity.type
_entity.pdbx_description
1 polymer ?
#
loop_
_entity_poly.entity_id
_entity_poly.type
_entity_poly.pdbx_seq_one_letter_code
_entity_poly.pdbx_strand_id
1 'polypeptide(L)'
;MSEGTQTNSKLTSEEALQAASSELYSDILVRACRNGWRYPRSYIENGFRRHLAELKLQLVDQGYSVVPNMTANDLPVRGPISETKRRLVGSRQFSCSHPYWRDE
;
A
#
# COMPACT_ATOMS: atom_id res chain seq x y z
N MET A 1 -27.55 -35.19 7.34
CA MET A 1 -26.63 -34.31 8.10
C MET A 1 -25.90 -33.47 7.07
N SER A 2 -26.21 -32.18 6.98
CA SER A 2 -25.52 -31.28 6.05
C SER A 2 -24.48 -30.50 6.86
N GLU A 3 -23.22 -30.87 6.71
CA GLU A 3 -22.09 -30.10 7.22
C GLU A 3 -22.04 -28.77 6.47
N GLY A 4 -22.39 -27.69 7.17
CA GLY A 4 -22.10 -26.35 6.72
C GLY A 4 -20.59 -26.12 6.82
N THR A 5 -19.89 -26.11 5.70
CA THR A 5 -18.50 -25.69 5.64
C THR A 5 -18.40 -24.23 6.07
N GLN A 6 -18.07 -24.01 7.34
CA GLN A 6 -17.69 -22.71 7.87
C GLN A 6 -16.35 -22.33 7.25
N THR A 7 -16.38 -21.67 6.10
CA THR A 7 -15.17 -21.10 5.48
C THR A 7 -14.65 -20.01 6.41
N ASN A 8 -13.59 -20.31 7.14
CA ASN A 8 -12.88 -19.37 8.00
C ASN A 8 -12.19 -18.34 7.10
N SER A 9 -12.94 -17.33 6.64
CA SER A 9 -12.43 -16.31 5.73
C SER A 9 -11.35 -15.51 6.44
N LYS A 10 -10.18 -15.39 5.82
CA LYS A 10 -9.04 -14.72 6.43
C LYS A 10 -9.32 -13.20 6.42
N LEU A 11 -9.30 -12.54 7.58
CA LEU A 11 -9.66 -11.12 7.65
C LEU A 11 -8.44 -10.23 7.40
N THR A 12 -8.65 -9.15 6.66
CA THR A 12 -7.69 -8.05 6.55
C THR A 12 -8.42 -6.72 6.60
N SER A 13 -7.77 -5.68 7.13
CA SER A 13 -8.35 -4.35 7.26
C SER A 13 -8.00 -3.47 6.06
N GLU A 14 -8.83 -2.46 5.79
CA GLU A 14 -8.58 -1.52 4.69
C GLU A 14 -7.32 -0.67 4.91
N GLU A 15 -6.96 -0.35 6.16
CA GLU A 15 -5.65 0.27 6.47
C GLU A 15 -4.47 -0.64 6.14
N ALA A 16 -4.58 -1.94 6.43
CA ALA A 16 -3.50 -2.89 6.17
C ALA A 16 -3.31 -3.07 4.66
N LEU A 17 -4.42 -3.16 3.92
CA LEU A 17 -4.40 -3.16 2.47
C LEU A 17 -3.76 -1.88 1.90
N GLN A 18 -4.13 -0.71 2.41
CA GLN A 18 -3.57 0.57 1.97
C GLN A 18 -2.07 0.66 2.24
N ALA A 19 -1.62 0.23 3.42
CA ALA A 19 -0.22 0.21 3.81
C ALA A 19 0.61 -0.73 2.93
N ALA A 20 0.13 -1.97 2.74
CA ALA A 20 0.77 -2.96 1.88
C ALA A 20 0.84 -2.49 0.42
N SER A 21 -0.26 -1.94 -0.11
CA SER A 21 -0.30 -1.38 -1.46
C SER A 21 0.71 -0.24 -1.62
N SER A 22 0.83 0.65 -0.64
CA SER A 22 1.77 1.78 -0.67
C SER A 22 3.22 1.31 -0.71
N GLU A 23 3.56 0.29 0.07
CA GLU A 23 4.90 -0.31 0.08
C GLU A 23 5.26 -0.94 -1.27
N LEU A 24 4.41 -1.85 -1.75
CA LEU A 24 4.61 -2.55 -3.03
C LEU A 24 4.66 -1.59 -4.22
N TYR A 25 3.75 -0.61 -4.25
CA TYR A 25 3.73 0.38 -5.33
C TYR A 25 4.95 1.30 -5.31
N SER A 26 5.45 1.66 -4.12
CA SER A 26 6.69 2.42 -3.97
C SER A 26 7.89 1.64 -4.53
N ASP A 27 7.97 0.34 -4.26
CA ASP A 27 9.01 -0.53 -4.83
C ASP A 27 8.99 -0.58 -6.35
N ILE A 28 7.80 -0.60 -6.96
CA ILE A 28 7.63 -0.51 -8.42
C ILE A 28 8.20 0.81 -8.94
N LEU A 29 7.85 1.94 -8.31
CA LEU A 29 8.35 3.26 -8.71
C LEU A 29 9.86 3.39 -8.53
N VAL A 30 10.42 2.82 -7.47
CA VAL A 30 11.87 2.76 -7.24
C VAL A 30 12.57 2.01 -8.37
N ARG A 31 12.06 0.82 -8.74
CA ARG A 31 12.60 0.03 -9.86
C ARG A 31 12.48 0.77 -11.18
N ALA A 32 11.35 1.43 -11.43
CA ALA A 32 11.16 2.24 -12.63
C ALA A 32 12.18 3.38 -12.71
N CYS A 33 12.40 4.11 -11.61
CA CYS A 33 13.39 5.19 -11.55
C CYS A 33 14.81 4.69 -11.79
N ARG A 34 15.17 3.52 -11.22
CA ARG A 34 16.47 2.88 -11.46
C ARG A 34 16.71 2.57 -12.94
N ASN A 35 15.64 2.32 -13.69
CA ASN A 35 15.66 2.07 -15.14
C ASN A 35 15.47 3.35 -15.97
N GLY A 36 15.52 4.54 -15.37
CA GLY A 36 15.40 5.83 -16.07
C GLY A 36 13.98 6.31 -16.33
N TRP A 37 12.96 5.55 -15.90
CA TRP A 37 11.56 5.94 -16.05
C TRP A 37 11.15 6.91 -14.94
N ARG A 38 10.43 7.96 -15.32
CA ARG A 38 9.77 8.88 -14.39
C ARG A 38 8.39 9.20 -14.89
N TYR A 39 7.46 9.41 -13.96
CA TYR A 39 6.06 9.60 -14.28
C TYR A 39 5.57 10.96 -13.77
N PRO A 40 4.63 11.61 -14.47
CA PRO A 40 3.88 12.72 -13.91
C PRO A 40 3.16 12.30 -12.62
N ARG A 41 2.96 13.25 -11.71
CA ARG A 41 2.27 12.98 -10.43
C ARG A 41 0.88 12.36 -10.63
N SER A 42 0.12 12.88 -11.61
CA SER A 42 -1.20 12.35 -11.96
C SER A 42 -1.14 10.87 -12.37
N TYR A 43 -0.08 10.43 -13.04
CA TYR A 43 0.10 9.04 -13.46
C TYR A 43 0.44 8.14 -12.27
N ILE A 44 1.23 8.64 -11.32
CA ILE A 44 1.54 7.95 -10.07
C ILE A 44 0.27 7.75 -9.25
N GLU A 45 -0.54 8.79 -9.10
CA GLU A 45 -1.80 8.72 -8.34
C GLU A 45 -2.82 7.78 -9.00
N ASN A 46 -2.97 7.86 -10.33
CA ASN A 46 -3.84 6.96 -11.10
C ASN A 46 -3.36 5.50 -11.00
N GLY A 47 -2.04 5.28 -11.15
CA GLY A 47 -1.43 3.96 -11.07
C GLY A 47 -1.55 3.35 -9.68
N PHE A 48 -1.41 4.16 -8.62
CA PHE A 48 -1.61 3.71 -7.25
C PHE A 48 -3.07 3.28 -7.00
N ARG A 49 -4.06 4.06 -7.45
CA ARG A 49 -5.47 3.68 -7.32
C ARG A 49 -5.78 2.36 -8.00
N ARG A 50 -5.23 2.15 -9.20
CA ARG A 50 -5.36 0.87 -9.92
C ARG A 50 -4.69 -0.27 -9.17
N HIS A 51 -3.44 -0.09 -8.73
CA HIS A 51 -2.69 -1.10 -7.98
C HIS A 51 -3.43 -1.52 -6.69
N LEU A 52 -3.99 -0.56 -5.95
CA LEU A 52 -4.77 -0.83 -4.75
C LEU A 52 -6.02 -1.68 -5.06
N ALA A 53 -6.74 -1.35 -6.13
CA ALA A 53 -7.92 -2.10 -6.55
C ALA A 53 -7.57 -3.54 -6.98
N GLU A 54 -6.47 -3.70 -7.72
CA GLU A 54 -5.97 -5.01 -8.16
C GLU A 54 -5.54 -5.87 -6.95
N LEU A 55 -4.80 -5.29 -6.00
CA LEU A 55 -4.39 -5.99 -4.79
C LEU A 55 -5.59 -6.43 -3.95
N LYS A 56 -6.63 -5.59 -3.86
CA LYS A 56 -7.88 -5.95 -3.19
C LYS A 56 -8.53 -7.16 -3.83
N LEU A 57 -8.61 -7.20 -5.17
CA LEU A 57 -9.18 -8.33 -5.91
C LEU A 57 -8.36 -9.61 -5.71
N GLN A 58 -7.03 -9.52 -5.72
CA GLN A 58 -6.14 -10.67 -5.46
C GLN A 58 -6.31 -11.24 -4.04
N LEU A 59 -6.54 -10.38 -3.04
CA LEU A 59 -6.80 -10.84 -1.67
C LEU A 59 -8.15 -11.56 -1.58
N VAL A 60 -9.19 -11.01 -2.22
CA VAL A 60 -10.51 -11.65 -2.28
C VAL A 60 -10.42 -13.03 -2.95
N ASP A 61 -9.67 -13.14 -4.06
CA ASP A 61 -9.42 -14.41 -4.74
C ASP A 61 -8.69 -15.43 -3.84
N GLN A 62 -7.78 -14.95 -2.97
CA GLN A 62 -7.10 -15.76 -1.96
C GLN A 62 -7.98 -16.10 -0.73
N GLY A 63 -9.26 -15.74 -0.73
CA GLY A 63 -10.19 -16.02 0.36
C GLY A 63 -10.12 -15.04 1.52
N TYR A 64 -9.52 -13.85 1.31
CA TYR A 64 -9.57 -12.79 2.30
C TYR A 64 -10.86 -11.98 2.20
N SER A 65 -11.38 -11.55 3.35
CA SER A 65 -12.41 -10.51 3.42
C SER A 65 -11.78 -9.22 3.91
N VAL A 66 -11.91 -8.15 3.11
CA VAL A 66 -11.41 -6.81 3.45
C VAL A 66 -12.49 -6.07 4.21
N VAL A 67 -12.27 -5.86 5.51
CA VAL A 67 -13.21 -5.13 6.35
C VAL A 67 -12.82 -3.65 6.43
N PRO A 68 -13.80 -2.73 6.36
CA PRO A 68 -13.54 -1.33 6.64
C PRO A 68 -13.05 -1.20 8.08
N ASN A 69 -12.14 -0.28 8.34
CA ASN A 69 -11.74 0.01 9.71
C ASN A 69 -12.98 0.55 10.44
N MET A 70 -13.52 -0.24 11.38
CA MET A 70 -14.52 0.29 12.29
C MET A 70 -13.83 1.38 13.10
N THR A 71 -14.21 2.63 12.87
CA THR A 71 -13.66 3.78 13.56
C THR A 71 -13.83 3.61 15.06
N ALA A 72 -12.69 3.62 15.74
CA ALA A 72 -12.53 3.71 17.18
C ALA A 72 -13.33 4.90 17.75
N ASN A 73 -14.53 4.64 18.26
CA ASN A 73 -15.16 5.50 19.26
C ASN A 73 -14.76 5.08 20.70
N ASP A 74 -13.86 4.10 20.87
CA ASP A 74 -13.38 3.65 22.17
C ASP A 74 -11.89 3.95 22.40
N LEU A 75 -11.62 5.26 22.52
CA LEU A 75 -10.59 5.88 23.37
C LEU A 75 -9.09 5.80 23.00
N PRO A 76 -8.28 6.77 23.49
CA PRO A 76 -7.07 7.25 22.86
C PRO A 76 -5.83 6.56 23.43
N VAL A 77 -4.79 6.36 22.62
CA VAL A 77 -3.39 6.50 23.04
C VAL A 77 -2.45 6.39 21.82
N ARG A 78 -1.68 7.46 21.67
CA ARG A 78 -0.41 7.62 20.97
C ARG A 78 0.45 6.35 20.91
N GLY A 79 0.68 5.83 19.72
CA GLY A 79 1.85 5.01 19.38
C GLY A 79 2.85 5.84 18.54
N PRO A 80 4.17 5.73 18.76
CA PRO A 80 5.13 6.52 18.02
C PRO A 80 5.13 6.06 16.56
N ILE A 81 4.78 6.97 15.65
CA ILE A 81 5.24 6.92 14.26
C ILE A 81 6.74 6.63 14.29
N SER A 82 7.10 5.37 14.03
CA SER A 82 8.48 4.87 14.08
C SER A 82 9.39 5.85 13.33
N GLU A 83 10.34 6.38 14.08
CA GLU A 83 11.42 7.25 13.63
C GLU A 83 12.15 6.70 12.40
N THR A 84 12.06 5.39 12.16
CA THR A 84 12.50 4.67 10.96
C THR A 84 11.90 5.19 9.65
N LYS A 85 10.66 5.72 9.65
CA LYS A 85 10.05 6.27 8.42
C LYS A 85 10.61 7.63 8.01
N ARG A 86 11.18 8.40 8.95
CA ARG A 86 11.84 9.69 8.64
C ARG A 86 13.27 9.52 8.13
N ARG A 87 13.96 8.43 8.48
CA ARG A 87 15.32 8.16 7.98
C ARG A 87 15.37 7.65 6.53
N LEU A 88 14.30 7.02 6.02
CA LEU A 88 14.24 6.62 4.61
C LEU A 88 14.05 7.79 3.64
N VAL A 89 13.59 8.95 4.13
CA VAL A 89 13.53 10.20 3.33
C VAL A 89 14.91 10.86 3.24
N GLY A 90 15.86 10.50 4.10
CA GLY A 90 17.18 11.13 4.21
C GLY A 90 18.36 10.39 3.55
N SER A 91 18.18 9.14 3.12
CA SER A 91 19.28 8.33 2.60
C SER A 91 19.32 8.37 1.08
N ARG A 92 20.12 9.34 0.62
CA ARG A 92 20.78 9.47 -0.69
C ARG A 92 20.85 8.18 -1.51
N GLN A 93 20.58 8.37 -2.81
CA GLN A 93 20.91 7.49 -3.95
C GLN A 93 19.97 6.30 -4.18
N PHE A 94 18.71 6.60 -4.44
CA PHE A 94 18.10 5.97 -5.62
C PHE A 94 18.91 6.47 -6.82
N SER A 95 19.37 5.61 -7.73
CA SER A 95 20.22 5.96 -8.89
C SER A 95 19.61 6.98 -9.87
N CYS A 96 18.42 7.47 -9.55
CA CYS A 96 17.79 8.63 -10.12
C CYS A 96 18.37 9.88 -9.46
N SER A 97 19.17 10.67 -10.19
CA SER A 97 19.72 11.93 -9.68
C SER A 97 18.65 12.97 -9.26
N HIS A 98 17.36 12.71 -9.52
CA HIS A 98 16.20 13.53 -9.16
C HIS A 98 15.01 12.63 -8.73
N PRO A 99 13.92 13.18 -8.17
CA PRO A 99 12.76 12.42 -7.73
C PRO A 99 12.16 11.49 -8.79
N TYR A 100 11.41 10.46 -8.39
CA TYR A 100 10.74 9.54 -9.33
C TYR A 100 9.54 10.16 -10.04
N TRP A 101 9.11 11.34 -9.60
CA TRP A 101 8.10 12.16 -10.27
C TRP A 101 8.77 13.26 -11.10
N ARG A 102 8.10 13.69 -12.18
CA ARG A 102 8.40 14.95 -12.88
C ARG A 102 7.33 15.98 -12.51
N ASP A 103 7.75 17.22 -12.28
CA ASP A 103 6.84 18.37 -12.34
C ASP A 103 6.34 18.50 -13.79
N GLU A 104 5.10 18.93 -13.97
CA GLU A 104 4.43 18.98 -15.29
C GLU A 104 5.22 19.78 -16.33
#